data_AF-A0A6P3DWC6-F1
#
_entry.id   AF-A0A6P3DWC6-F1
#
_cell.length_a   1.000
_cell.length_b   1.000
_cell.length_c   1.000
_cell.angle_alpha   90.00
_cell.angle_beta   90.00
_cell.angle_gamma   90.00
#
_symmetry.space_group_name_H-M   'P 1'
#
loop_
_entity.id
_entity.type
_entity.pdbx_description
1 polymer ?
#
loop_
_entity_poly.entity_id
_entity_poly.type
_entity_poly.pdbx_seq_one_letter_code
_entity_poly.pdbx_strand_id
1 'polypeptide(L)'
;MYIYIYRGASEESIAVLRRTSIAIKMMRFVILGTLIVLSTAQFQSTRRILEAPIAALCSQRVIHERFNGKGYYYSWADPRTNGQELDWLAGRNFCRQRCMDLVSLETSTENEFIKSRIVQNNVKYIWTSGRLCDFKGCDRPDLQPLHINGWFWTAELQKLAPANDRANNDWSESGGIGKPQPDNREAIQQGGAPENCLAVLNQFYNDGVNWHDVACHHKKPWVCEDNDSLLRYVHFTNPNIRT
;
A
#
# COMPACT_ATOMS: atom_id res chain seq x y z
N MET A 1 17.91 -66.49 21.40
CA MET A 1 18.07 -67.18 20.10
C MET A 1 17.02 -68.26 20.02
N TYR A 2 15.96 -68.07 19.23
CA TYR A 2 15.24 -69.12 18.49
C TYR A 2 14.29 -68.43 17.50
N ILE A 3 14.67 -68.63 16.25
CA ILE A 3 13.98 -68.60 14.96
C ILE A 3 12.46 -68.85 15.00
N TYR A 4 11.70 -68.22 14.10
CA TYR A 4 10.66 -68.90 13.32
C TYR A 4 10.70 -68.49 11.83
N ILE A 5 10.55 -69.51 10.99
CA ILE A 5 10.72 -69.61 9.53
C ILE A 5 9.36 -69.42 8.83
N TYR A 6 9.32 -69.00 7.55
CA TYR A 6 8.83 -69.82 6.42
C TYR A 6 8.72 -69.06 5.07
N ARG A 7 9.40 -69.65 4.05
CA ARG A 7 9.08 -69.86 2.60
C ARG A 7 8.37 -68.74 1.81
N GLY A 8 8.69 -68.45 0.55
CA GLY A 8 9.58 -69.08 -0.44
C GLY A 8 9.03 -68.92 -1.88
N ALA A 9 9.88 -68.43 -2.78
CA ALA A 9 9.96 -68.60 -4.26
C ALA A 9 8.79 -68.15 -5.18
N SER A 10 8.97 -67.67 -6.42
CA SER A 10 9.96 -66.84 -7.15
C SER A 10 9.44 -66.74 -8.60
N GLU A 11 9.29 -65.51 -9.13
CA GLU A 11 8.77 -65.10 -10.45
C GLU A 11 9.67 -65.60 -11.62
N GLU A 12 9.13 -66.31 -12.62
CA GLU A 12 8.47 -65.86 -13.88
C GLU A 12 9.38 -65.20 -14.92
N SER A 13 9.46 -65.83 -16.10
CA SER A 13 10.00 -65.32 -17.35
C SER A 13 9.23 -65.96 -18.52
N ILE A 14 9.15 -65.22 -19.64
CA ILE A 14 8.83 -65.64 -21.02
C ILE A 14 7.38 -65.39 -21.54
N ALA A 15 7.23 -64.23 -22.20
CA ALA A 15 6.93 -64.06 -23.64
C ALA A 15 5.78 -64.85 -24.36
N VAL A 16 4.96 -64.09 -25.10
CA VAL A 16 4.65 -64.27 -26.55
C VAL A 16 3.31 -64.93 -27.01
N LEU A 17 2.49 -64.07 -27.67
CA LEU A 17 1.65 -64.26 -28.89
C LEU A 17 0.25 -64.93 -28.91
N ARG A 18 -0.58 -64.32 -29.78
CA ARG A 18 -1.79 -64.79 -30.53
C ARG A 18 -3.14 -64.70 -29.79
N ARG A 19 -4.02 -63.75 -30.16
CA ARG A 19 -4.96 -63.66 -31.31
C ARG A 19 -6.32 -64.34 -31.05
N THR A 20 -7.36 -63.62 -31.50
CA THR A 20 -8.77 -63.98 -31.78
C THR A 20 -9.80 -64.01 -30.64
N SER A 21 -10.62 -62.94 -30.66
CA SER A 21 -12.06 -62.78 -30.38
C SER A 21 -12.89 -63.97 -29.88
N ILE A 22 -13.77 -63.69 -28.91
CA ILE A 22 -15.26 -63.71 -29.00
C ILE A 22 -15.81 -63.79 -27.57
N ALA A 23 -16.62 -62.82 -27.16
CA ALA A 23 -17.87 -63.00 -26.38
C ALA A 23 -18.27 -61.71 -25.63
N ILE A 24 -19.07 -60.89 -26.32
CA ILE A 24 -20.36 -60.37 -25.86
C ILE A 24 -20.50 -60.15 -24.35
N LYS A 25 -20.45 -58.87 -23.93
CA LYS A 25 -21.33 -58.39 -22.86
C LYS A 25 -21.68 -56.92 -23.13
N MET A 26 -22.96 -56.69 -23.39
CA MET A 26 -23.58 -55.39 -23.49
C MET A 26 -23.24 -54.55 -22.25
N MET A 27 -22.57 -53.41 -22.44
CA MET A 27 -22.64 -52.33 -21.48
C MET A 27 -22.76 -51.02 -22.24
N ARG A 28 -23.89 -50.36 -21.99
CA ARG A 28 -24.34 -49.07 -22.50
C ARG A 28 -23.18 -48.06 -22.58
N PHE A 29 -22.93 -47.52 -23.77
CA PHE A 29 -22.17 -46.29 -23.95
C PHE A 29 -22.98 -45.13 -23.36
N VAL A 30 -22.82 -44.87 -22.07
CA VAL A 30 -23.11 -43.56 -21.49
C VAL A 30 -21.87 -42.71 -21.73
N ILE A 31 -22.01 -41.77 -22.66
CA ILE A 31 -21.02 -40.74 -22.95
C ILE A 31 -20.89 -39.90 -21.67
N LEU A 32 -19.91 -40.22 -20.83
CA LEU A 32 -19.51 -39.35 -19.73
C LEU A 32 -18.52 -38.32 -20.29
N GLY A 33 -19.06 -37.36 -21.03
CA GLY A 33 -18.33 -36.13 -21.36
C GLY A 33 -18.31 -35.23 -20.13
N THR A 34 -17.42 -35.50 -19.18
CA THR A 34 -17.10 -34.55 -18.11
C THR A 34 -16.29 -33.40 -18.72
N LEU A 35 -16.99 -32.40 -19.23
CA LEU A 35 -16.43 -31.07 -19.45
C LEU A 35 -16.04 -30.48 -18.10
N ILE A 36 -14.80 -30.72 -17.68
CA ILE A 36 -14.17 -29.95 -16.60
C ILE A 36 -13.93 -28.56 -17.17
N VAL A 37 -14.89 -27.66 -16.99
CA VAL A 37 -14.65 -26.23 -17.14
C VAL A 37 -13.79 -25.81 -15.95
N LEU A 38 -12.47 -25.95 -16.09
CA LEU A 38 -11.52 -25.23 -15.26
C LEU A 38 -11.74 -23.74 -15.54
N SER A 39 -12.64 -23.14 -14.78
CA SER A 39 -12.72 -21.70 -14.62
C SER A 39 -11.49 -21.31 -13.82
N THR A 40 -10.38 -21.10 -14.52
CA THR A 40 -9.30 -20.29 -13.98
C THR A 40 -9.89 -18.90 -13.81
N ALA A 41 -10.40 -18.62 -12.61
CA ALA A 41 -10.53 -17.24 -12.17
C ALA A 41 -9.12 -16.67 -12.27
N GLN A 42 -8.84 -15.99 -13.37
CA GLN A 42 -7.64 -15.20 -13.52
C GLN A 42 -7.74 -14.13 -12.44
N PHE A 43 -7.16 -14.40 -11.27
CA PHE A 43 -6.68 -13.35 -10.38
C PHE A 43 -5.61 -12.61 -11.19
N GLN A 44 -6.05 -11.72 -12.08
CA GLN A 44 -5.24 -10.58 -12.42
C GLN A 44 -5.05 -9.87 -11.08
N SER A 45 -3.85 -9.99 -10.50
CA SER A 45 -3.43 -8.97 -9.55
C SER A 45 -3.51 -7.68 -10.36
N THR A 46 -4.61 -6.95 -10.24
CA THR A 46 -4.73 -5.62 -10.79
C THR A 46 -3.58 -4.86 -10.13
N ARG A 47 -2.52 -4.62 -10.89
CA ARG A 47 -1.40 -3.82 -10.42
C ARG A 47 -2.03 -2.51 -10.00
N ARG A 48 -2.12 -2.26 -8.70
CA ARG A 48 -2.78 -1.06 -8.19
C ARG A 48 -1.96 0.12 -8.71
N ILE A 49 -2.59 0.97 -9.51
CA ILE A 49 -1.95 2.14 -10.13
C ILE A 49 -2.36 3.41 -9.38
N LEU A 50 -1.59 4.46 -9.58
CA LEU A 50 -1.94 5.79 -9.12
C LEU A 50 -3.03 6.36 -10.04
N GLU A 51 -4.15 6.78 -9.46
CA GLU A 51 -5.34 7.20 -10.20
C GLU A 51 -5.26 8.67 -10.64
N ALA A 52 -5.95 8.98 -11.75
CA ALA A 52 -6.14 10.34 -12.26
C ALA A 52 -7.29 11.06 -11.53
N PRO A 53 -7.33 12.41 -11.53
CA PRO A 53 -8.43 13.16 -10.97
C PRO A 53 -9.72 12.95 -11.78
N ILE A 54 -10.86 12.93 -11.08
CA ILE A 54 -12.19 12.78 -11.67
C ILE A 54 -12.89 14.12 -11.54
N ALA A 55 -13.13 14.79 -12.67
CA ALA A 55 -13.61 16.17 -12.70
C ALA A 55 -14.85 16.39 -11.80
N ALA A 56 -15.87 15.53 -11.91
CA ALA A 56 -17.06 15.61 -11.08
C ALA A 56 -16.77 15.53 -9.57
N LEU A 57 -15.85 14.64 -9.15
CA LEU A 57 -15.46 14.50 -7.75
C LEU A 57 -14.60 15.68 -7.27
N CYS A 58 -13.79 16.28 -8.14
CA CYS A 58 -13.07 17.50 -7.81
C CYS A 58 -14.02 18.66 -7.51
N SER A 59 -15.07 18.82 -8.31
CA SER A 59 -16.07 19.89 -8.14
C SER A 59 -16.91 19.71 -6.88
N GLN A 60 -17.13 18.47 -6.47
CA GLN A 60 -17.94 18.09 -5.31
C GLN A 60 -17.08 17.73 -4.08
N ARG A 61 -15.77 18.00 -4.11
CA ARG A 61 -14.88 17.60 -3.02
C ARG A 61 -15.26 18.34 -1.74
N VAL A 62 -15.12 17.64 -0.62
CA VAL A 62 -15.35 18.22 0.69
C VAL A 62 -14.04 18.84 1.16
N ILE A 63 -14.12 20.09 1.63
CA ILE A 63 -13.04 20.79 2.30
C ILE A 63 -13.52 21.05 3.71
N HIS A 64 -12.93 20.37 4.70
CA HIS A 64 -13.29 20.58 6.11
C HIS A 64 -12.66 21.85 6.67
N GLU A 65 -11.44 22.17 6.22
CA GLU A 65 -10.70 23.31 6.72
C GLU A 65 -9.84 23.91 5.60
N ARG A 66 -9.57 25.21 5.69
CA ARG A 66 -8.61 25.89 4.82
C ARG A 66 -7.48 26.47 5.64
N PHE A 67 -6.26 26.28 5.16
CA PHE A 67 -5.06 26.80 5.79
C PHE A 67 -4.05 27.19 4.69
N ASN A 68 -3.44 28.36 4.81
CA ASN A 68 -2.48 28.90 3.83
C ASN A 68 -2.94 28.82 2.36
N GLY A 69 -4.23 29.04 2.11
CA GLY A 69 -4.81 29.03 0.76
C GLY A 69 -5.16 27.63 0.22
N LYS A 70 -4.74 26.55 0.89
CA LYS A 70 -5.09 25.17 0.51
C LYS A 70 -6.26 24.64 1.34
N GLY A 71 -7.08 23.78 0.73
CA GLY A 71 -8.15 23.05 1.40
C GLY A 71 -7.68 21.69 1.92
N TYR A 72 -8.18 21.29 3.08
CA TYR A 72 -7.84 20.04 3.74
C TYR A 72 -9.09 19.19 3.99
N TYR A 73 -8.93 17.89 3.79
CA TYR A 73 -9.91 16.86 4.06
C TYR A 73 -9.36 15.92 5.13
N TYR A 74 -10.21 15.51 6.05
CA TYR A 74 -9.86 14.67 7.18
C TYR A 74 -10.79 13.47 7.18
N SER A 75 -10.26 12.25 6.99
CA SER A 75 -11.13 11.07 6.85
C SER A 75 -11.98 10.79 8.09
N TRP A 76 -11.54 11.22 9.28
CA TRP A 76 -12.33 11.09 10.50
C TRP A 76 -13.48 12.11 10.63
N ALA A 77 -13.45 13.20 9.88
CA ALA A 77 -14.46 14.27 9.98
C ALA A 77 -15.61 14.11 8.97
N ASP A 78 -15.41 13.36 7.87
CA ASP A 78 -16.47 13.10 6.90
C ASP A 78 -17.28 11.86 7.32
N PRO A 79 -18.62 11.96 7.48
CA PRO A 79 -19.47 10.83 7.86
C PRO A 79 -19.33 9.59 6.95
N ARG A 80 -18.92 9.78 5.69
CA ARG A 80 -18.78 8.70 4.70
C ARG A 80 -17.48 7.92 4.83
N THR A 81 -16.47 8.47 5.49
CA THR A 81 -15.14 7.85 5.64
C THR A 81 -14.70 7.71 7.09
N ASN A 82 -15.47 8.25 8.04
CA ASN A 82 -15.19 8.09 9.46
C ASN A 82 -15.14 6.60 9.85
N GLY A 83 -14.12 6.23 10.62
CA GLY A 83 -13.82 4.85 11.01
C GLY A 83 -13.19 3.99 9.91
N GLN A 84 -13.00 4.51 8.69
CA GLN A 84 -12.30 3.80 7.63
C GLN A 84 -10.80 4.04 7.69
N GLU A 85 -10.06 3.01 7.30
CA GLU A 85 -8.61 3.05 7.17
C GLU A 85 -8.22 2.48 5.81
N LEU A 86 -7.28 3.14 5.14
CA LEU A 86 -6.79 2.78 3.81
C LEU A 86 -5.29 2.50 3.86
N ASP A 87 -4.81 1.62 2.98
CA ASP A 87 -3.38 1.57 2.68
C ASP A 87 -2.94 2.85 1.96
N TRP A 88 -1.63 3.08 1.90
CA TRP A 88 -1.08 4.35 1.44
C TRP A 88 -1.52 4.70 0.01
N LEU A 89 -1.50 3.73 -0.91
CA LEU A 89 -1.87 3.96 -2.30
C LEU A 89 -3.38 4.21 -2.45
N ALA A 90 -4.21 3.47 -1.72
CA ALA A 90 -5.65 3.71 -1.70
C ALA A 90 -5.99 5.10 -1.13
N GLY A 91 -5.30 5.54 -0.08
CA GLY A 91 -5.41 6.89 0.47
C GLY A 91 -5.06 7.97 -0.55
N ARG A 92 -3.93 7.82 -1.25
CA ARG A 92 -3.57 8.72 -2.36
C ARG A 92 -4.62 8.73 -3.45
N ASN A 93 -5.07 7.57 -3.92
CA ASN A 93 -6.07 7.50 -4.99
C ASN A 93 -7.40 8.16 -4.59
N PHE A 94 -7.83 7.99 -3.34
CA PHE A 94 -9.02 8.68 -2.83
C PHE A 94 -8.90 10.20 -2.95
N CYS A 95 -7.76 10.75 -2.53
CA CYS A 95 -7.51 12.19 -2.57
C CYS A 95 -7.37 12.69 -4.02
N ARG A 96 -6.60 11.98 -4.85
CA ARG A 96 -6.31 12.33 -6.24
C ARG A 96 -7.53 12.43 -7.11
N GLN A 97 -8.46 11.49 -6.96
CA GLN A 97 -9.74 11.52 -7.66
C GLN A 97 -10.54 12.81 -7.39
N ARG A 98 -10.25 13.51 -6.28
CA ARG A 98 -10.89 14.76 -5.85
C ARG A 98 -10.00 15.99 -6.07
N CYS A 99 -8.97 15.93 -6.94
CA CYS A 99 -8.02 17.02 -7.16
C CYS A 99 -7.29 17.48 -5.88
N MET A 100 -7.24 16.60 -4.91
CA MET A 100 -6.39 16.70 -3.72
C MET A 100 -5.30 15.67 -3.85
N ASP A 101 -4.43 15.57 -2.87
CA ASP A 101 -3.57 14.41 -2.68
C ASP A 101 -3.41 14.12 -1.20
N LEU A 102 -2.69 13.06 -0.80
CA LEU A 102 -2.32 12.96 0.62
C LEU A 102 -1.53 14.20 1.02
N VAL A 103 -1.70 14.64 2.26
CA VAL A 103 -1.05 15.86 2.76
C VAL A 103 0.47 15.77 2.70
N SER A 104 1.12 16.87 2.33
CA SER A 104 2.56 17.05 2.41
C SER A 104 2.88 18.04 3.52
N LEU A 105 3.78 17.71 4.43
CA LEU A 105 4.10 18.58 5.57
C LEU A 105 5.35 19.40 5.22
N GLU A 106 5.18 20.35 4.31
CA GLU A 106 6.28 21.05 3.64
C GLU A 106 6.95 22.08 4.55
N THR A 107 6.22 22.59 5.54
CA THR A 107 6.67 23.63 6.47
C THR A 107 6.40 23.23 7.92
N SER A 108 7.16 23.78 8.86
CA SER A 108 6.93 23.57 10.30
C SER A 108 5.54 24.05 10.73
N THR A 109 5.04 25.15 10.15
CA THR A 109 3.71 25.68 10.47
C THR A 109 2.60 24.74 10.00
N GLU A 110 2.73 24.15 8.82
CA GLU A 110 1.79 23.16 8.31
C GLU A 110 1.86 21.83 9.09
N ASN A 111 3.07 21.40 9.45
CA ASN A 111 3.27 20.23 10.31
C ASN A 111 2.52 20.37 11.64
N GLU A 112 2.70 21.50 12.33
CA GLU A 112 2.01 21.77 13.60
C GLU A 112 0.50 22.00 13.41
N PHE A 113 0.09 22.58 12.28
CA PHE A 113 -1.32 22.69 11.89
C PHE A 113 -1.95 21.29 11.83
N ILE A 114 -1.35 20.32 11.14
CA ILE A 114 -1.88 18.95 11.06
C ILE A 114 -1.79 18.22 12.41
N LYS A 115 -0.65 18.30 13.12
CA LYS A 115 -0.46 17.67 14.44
C LYS A 115 -1.51 18.11 15.44
N SER A 116 -1.83 19.41 15.49
CA SER A 116 -2.87 19.90 16.39
C SER A 116 -4.25 19.32 16.08
N ARG A 117 -4.62 19.08 14.81
CA ARG A 117 -5.90 18.42 14.46
C ARG A 117 -5.90 16.95 14.84
N ILE A 118 -4.78 16.26 14.66
CA ILE A 118 -4.61 14.87 15.09
C ILE A 118 -4.83 14.75 16.61
N VAL A 119 -4.19 15.63 17.40
CA VAL A 119 -4.33 15.64 18.87
C VAL A 119 -5.74 16.01 19.30
N GLN A 120 -6.31 17.10 18.78
CA GLN A 120 -7.64 17.58 19.15
C GLN A 120 -8.75 16.55 18.90
N ASN A 121 -8.60 15.74 17.84
CA ASN A 121 -9.57 14.73 17.46
C ASN A 121 -9.21 13.32 17.95
N ASN A 122 -8.18 13.19 18.80
CA ASN A 122 -7.70 11.91 19.33
C ASN A 122 -7.43 10.87 18.22
N VAL A 123 -6.85 11.31 17.11
CA VAL A 123 -6.51 10.45 15.98
C VAL A 123 -5.16 9.80 16.28
N LYS A 124 -5.09 8.47 16.20
CA LYS A 124 -3.92 7.69 16.62
C LYS A 124 -2.74 7.82 15.65
N TYR A 125 -3.04 7.93 14.35
CA TYR A 125 -2.06 8.09 13.28
C TYR A 125 -2.76 8.47 11.99
N ILE A 126 -2.03 9.05 11.04
CA ILE A 126 -2.53 9.34 9.70
C ILE A 126 -1.48 9.01 8.63
N TRP A 127 -1.95 8.71 7.42
CA TRP A 127 -1.11 8.72 6.24
C TRP A 127 -0.83 10.14 5.74
N THR A 128 0.41 10.36 5.28
CA THR A 128 0.86 11.54 4.52
C THR A 128 1.30 11.13 3.12
N SER A 129 1.66 12.08 2.26
CA SER A 129 2.21 11.80 0.91
C SER A 129 3.67 11.34 0.92
N GLY A 130 4.31 11.29 2.10
CA GLY A 130 5.73 10.97 2.20
C GLY A 130 6.02 9.53 1.80
N ARG A 131 7.02 9.33 0.94
CA ARG A 131 7.46 8.01 0.51
C ARG A 131 8.94 8.01 0.17
N LEU A 132 9.61 6.91 0.50
CA LEU A 132 10.95 6.61 0.02
C LEU A 132 10.92 6.33 -1.49
N CYS A 133 11.94 6.80 -2.20
CA CYS A 133 12.14 6.50 -3.62
C CYS A 133 12.56 5.02 -3.77
N ASP A 134 11.59 4.11 -3.86
CA ASP A 134 11.80 2.66 -3.97
C ASP A 134 11.48 2.10 -5.38
N PHE A 135 11.55 2.96 -6.40
CA PHE A 135 11.20 2.63 -7.78
C PHE A 135 12.39 2.72 -8.74
N LYS A 136 12.18 2.26 -9.99
CA LYS A 136 13.19 2.39 -11.05
C LYS A 136 13.56 3.87 -11.25
N GLY A 137 14.86 4.16 -11.20
CA GLY A 137 15.39 5.53 -11.35
C GLY A 137 15.83 6.20 -10.05
N CYS A 138 15.73 5.52 -8.91
CA CYS A 138 16.20 6.01 -7.62
C CYS A 138 17.70 5.76 -7.35
N ASP A 139 18.42 5.08 -8.26
CA ASP A 139 19.87 4.83 -8.20
C ASP A 139 20.72 6.06 -8.54
N ARG A 140 20.25 7.26 -8.17
CA ARG A 140 20.94 8.52 -8.45
C ARG A 140 21.91 8.87 -7.31
N PRO A 141 23.10 9.44 -7.60
CA PRO A 141 24.06 9.83 -6.56
C PRO A 141 23.50 10.77 -5.50
N ASP A 142 22.62 11.70 -5.88
CA ASP A 142 22.02 12.68 -4.96
C ASP A 142 21.03 12.06 -3.95
N LEU A 143 20.57 10.84 -4.21
CA LEU A 143 19.64 10.11 -3.35
C LEU A 143 20.36 9.14 -2.41
N GLN A 144 21.68 8.99 -2.52
CA GLN A 144 22.41 8.02 -1.69
C GLN A 144 22.96 8.66 -0.40
N PRO A 145 22.91 7.95 0.74
CA PRO A 145 22.23 6.67 0.93
C PRO A 145 20.70 6.85 0.95
N LEU A 146 19.98 5.92 0.31
CA LEU A 146 18.54 6.06 0.04
C LEU A 146 17.70 6.34 1.29
N HIS A 147 17.93 5.60 2.38
CA HIS A 147 17.19 5.77 3.64
C HIS A 147 17.36 7.16 4.29
N ILE A 148 18.38 7.93 3.90
CA ILE A 148 18.61 9.29 4.39
C ILE A 148 18.12 10.32 3.37
N ASN A 149 18.53 10.20 2.11
CA ASN A 149 18.36 11.23 1.09
C ASN A 149 17.21 10.94 0.10
N GLY A 150 16.53 9.80 0.23
CA GLY A 150 15.57 9.29 -0.74
C GLY A 150 14.11 9.58 -0.46
N TRP A 151 13.78 10.41 0.53
CA TRP A 151 12.39 10.70 0.92
C TRP A 151 11.79 11.87 0.13
N PHE A 152 10.53 11.73 -0.26
CA PHE A 152 9.80 12.74 -1.02
C PHE A 152 8.37 12.94 -0.51
N TRP A 153 7.89 14.18 -0.55
CA TRP A 153 6.47 14.51 -0.58
C TRP A 153 5.97 14.22 -1.99
N THR A 154 5.41 13.02 -2.19
CA THR A 154 5.09 12.53 -3.54
C THR A 154 3.85 13.17 -4.17
N ALA A 155 3.09 13.95 -3.40
CA ALA A 155 2.03 14.82 -3.92
C ALA A 155 2.60 16.03 -4.66
N GLU A 156 3.63 16.66 -4.09
CA GLU A 156 4.26 17.89 -4.61
C GLU A 156 5.54 17.64 -5.41
N LEU A 157 5.98 16.38 -5.48
CA LEU A 157 7.24 15.96 -6.10
C LEU A 157 8.47 16.65 -5.48
N GLN A 158 8.38 16.98 -4.20
CA GLN A 158 9.41 17.68 -3.44
C GLN A 158 10.26 16.69 -2.63
N LYS A 159 11.58 16.80 -2.74
CA LYS A 159 12.53 16.05 -1.91
C LYS A 159 12.51 16.59 -0.47
N LEU A 160 12.48 15.70 0.51
CA LEU A 160 12.64 16.08 1.92
C LEU A 160 14.11 16.41 2.22
N ALA A 161 14.32 17.20 3.27
CA ALA A 161 15.64 17.31 3.88
C ALA A 161 16.15 15.90 4.27
N PRO A 162 17.48 15.69 4.33
CA PRO A 162 18.06 14.43 4.79
C PRO A 162 17.40 13.97 6.09
N ALA A 163 17.06 12.69 6.19
CA ALA A 163 16.30 12.19 7.34
C ALA A 163 17.06 12.38 8.68
N ASN A 164 18.39 12.45 8.64
CA ASN A 164 19.23 12.75 9.79
C ASN A 164 19.39 14.26 10.11
N ASP A 165 18.80 15.16 9.31
CA ASP A 165 18.78 16.60 9.57
C ASP A 165 17.59 16.99 10.45
N ARG A 166 17.74 16.76 11.76
CA ARG A 166 16.69 16.96 12.78
C ARG A 166 16.23 18.40 12.96
N ALA A 167 16.93 19.38 12.39
CA ALA A 167 16.53 20.78 12.46
C ALA A 167 15.46 21.13 11.42
N ASN A 168 15.38 20.37 10.32
CA ASN A 168 14.56 20.67 9.16
C ASN A 168 13.51 19.58 8.85
N ASN A 169 13.28 18.66 9.79
CA ASN A 169 12.28 17.60 9.69
C ASN A 169 11.68 17.28 11.07
N ASP A 170 10.61 16.47 11.09
CA ASP A 170 9.91 16.06 12.31
C ASP A 170 9.92 14.53 12.48
N TRP A 171 10.94 13.86 11.97
CA TRP A 171 11.16 12.43 12.22
C TRP A 171 11.38 12.18 13.70
N SER A 172 10.71 11.16 14.25
CA SER A 172 10.84 10.85 15.67
C SER A 172 12.28 10.46 16.05
N GLU A 173 12.72 10.90 17.21
CA GLU A 173 14.02 10.50 17.81
C GLU A 173 13.95 9.10 18.45
N SER A 174 12.76 8.48 18.47
CA SER A 174 12.52 7.15 19.02
C SER A 174 11.50 6.39 18.15
N GLY A 175 11.10 5.20 18.59
CA GLY A 175 10.12 4.36 17.92
C GLY A 175 9.93 3.03 18.64
N GLY A 176 9.38 2.03 17.94
CA GLY A 176 9.05 0.74 18.54
C GLY A 176 10.23 -0.06 19.13
N ILE A 177 11.47 0.33 18.81
CA ILE A 177 12.72 -0.27 19.32
C ILE A 177 13.63 0.75 20.00
N GLY A 178 13.11 1.94 20.32
CA GLY A 178 13.89 3.03 20.93
C GLY A 178 14.98 3.61 20.01
N LYS A 179 14.81 3.48 18.68
CA LYS A 179 15.73 4.05 17.69
C LYS A 179 15.07 5.21 16.94
N PRO A 180 15.86 6.22 16.52
CA PRO A 180 15.35 7.30 15.69
C PRO A 180 14.83 6.81 14.34
N GLN A 181 13.78 7.45 13.85
CA GLN A 181 13.17 7.18 12.55
C GLN A 181 13.90 7.96 11.44
N PRO A 182 13.84 7.49 10.18
CA PRO A 182 13.26 6.21 9.73
C PRO A 182 14.16 5.01 10.08
N ASP A 183 13.60 3.93 10.62
CA ASP A 183 14.37 2.79 11.16
C ASP A 183 14.19 1.46 10.39
N ASN A 184 13.21 1.38 9.49
CA ASN A 184 12.84 0.20 8.71
C ASN A 184 12.77 -1.10 9.54
N ARG A 185 12.29 -0.97 10.78
CA ARG A 185 12.19 -2.03 11.79
C ARG A 185 11.39 -3.23 11.30
N GLU A 186 10.26 -3.03 10.61
CA GLU A 186 9.42 -4.16 10.16
C GLU A 186 10.22 -5.13 9.26
N ALA A 187 10.96 -4.60 8.29
CA ALA A 187 11.80 -5.41 7.41
C ALA A 187 13.00 -6.03 8.14
N ILE A 188 13.68 -5.26 8.99
CA ILE A 188 14.94 -5.69 9.61
C ILE A 188 14.72 -6.70 10.75
N GLN A 189 13.67 -6.52 11.56
CA GLN A 189 13.46 -7.32 12.77
C GLN A 189 12.31 -8.31 12.67
N GLN A 190 11.29 -8.01 11.86
CA GLN A 190 10.07 -8.82 11.80
C GLN A 190 10.01 -9.69 10.54
N GLY A 191 10.99 -9.56 9.64
CA GLY A 191 10.98 -10.20 8.33
C GLY A 191 9.80 -9.75 7.47
N GLY A 192 9.23 -8.57 7.77
CA GLY A 192 8.06 -8.02 7.10
C GLY A 192 8.43 -7.12 5.93
N ALA A 193 7.49 -6.25 5.54
CA ALA A 193 7.68 -5.39 4.39
C ALA A 193 8.57 -4.17 4.72
N PRO A 194 9.32 -3.63 3.75
CA PRO A 194 10.02 -2.35 3.92
C PRO A 194 9.07 -1.21 4.29
N GLU A 195 9.51 -0.37 5.23
CA GLU A 195 8.78 0.78 5.73
C GLU A 195 9.01 1.99 4.81
N ASN A 196 8.51 1.89 3.58
CA ASN A 196 8.81 2.91 2.55
C ASN A 196 7.83 4.10 2.56
N CYS A 197 6.85 4.16 3.47
CA CYS A 197 5.83 5.21 3.51
C CYS A 197 5.88 6.00 4.82
N LEU A 198 5.61 7.31 4.77
CA LEU A 198 5.67 8.20 5.93
C LEU A 198 4.27 8.38 6.53
N ALA A 199 4.15 8.12 7.82
CA ALA A 199 2.95 8.41 8.61
C ALA A 199 3.29 9.39 9.73
N VAL A 200 2.30 10.16 10.19
CA VAL A 200 2.38 10.85 11.48
C VAL A 200 1.72 9.96 12.52
N LEU A 201 2.44 9.63 13.58
CA LEU A 201 1.90 8.84 14.69
C LEU A 201 1.71 9.73 15.91
N ASN A 202 0.59 9.57 16.61
CA ASN A 202 0.27 10.34 17.82
C ASN A 202 0.46 9.46 19.06
N GLN A 203 1.58 9.68 19.76
CA GLN A 203 1.93 8.99 20.99
C GLN A 203 1.90 7.46 20.88
N PHE A 204 2.07 6.91 19.67
CA PHE A 204 1.96 5.48 19.41
C PHE A 204 3.07 4.70 20.12
N TYR A 205 4.27 5.28 20.18
CA TYR A 205 5.42 4.76 20.94
C TYR A 205 5.77 5.64 22.14
N ASN A 206 4.86 6.51 22.57
CA ASN A 206 5.06 7.48 23.66
C ASN A 206 6.26 8.42 23.43
N ASP A 207 6.42 8.88 22.19
CA ASP A 207 7.55 9.66 21.69
C ASP A 207 7.14 11.01 21.05
N GLY A 208 5.89 11.42 21.21
CA GLY A 208 5.33 12.66 20.68
C GLY A 208 4.38 12.44 19.51
N VAL A 209 4.18 13.48 18.70
CA VAL A 209 3.39 13.41 17.47
C VAL A 209 4.31 13.67 16.30
N ASN A 210 4.99 12.65 15.82
CA ASN A 210 6.14 12.80 14.92
C ASN A 210 5.99 11.90 13.67
N TRP A 211 6.89 12.07 12.72
CA TRP A 211 6.97 11.26 11.51
C TRP A 211 7.62 9.91 11.80
N HIS A 212 7.03 8.86 11.26
CA HIS A 212 7.53 7.50 11.28
C HIS A 212 7.47 6.89 9.90
N ASP A 213 8.45 6.05 9.59
CA ASP A 213 8.37 5.19 8.44
C ASP A 213 7.50 3.98 8.80
N VAL A 214 6.64 3.58 7.88
CA VAL A 214 5.68 2.51 8.07
C VAL A 214 5.52 1.75 6.76
N ALA A 215 5.36 0.43 6.83
CA ALA A 215 5.09 -0.36 5.64
C ALA A 215 3.79 0.08 4.97
N CYS A 216 3.86 0.36 3.67
CA CYS A 216 2.80 1.04 2.92
C CYS A 216 1.45 0.30 2.86
N HIS A 217 1.44 -0.99 3.21
CA HIS A 217 0.24 -1.83 3.20
C HIS A 217 -0.61 -1.70 4.48
N HIS A 218 -0.06 -1.12 5.55
CA HIS A 218 -0.82 -0.85 6.77
C HIS A 218 -1.96 0.11 6.48
N LYS A 219 -3.07 -0.08 7.19
CA LYS A 219 -4.24 0.77 7.01
C LYS A 219 -4.24 1.87 8.07
N LYS A 220 -4.52 3.10 7.64
CA LYS A 220 -4.63 4.28 8.51
C LYS A 220 -5.74 5.21 8.04
N PRO A 221 -6.29 6.06 8.94
CA PRO A 221 -6.94 7.29 8.53
C PRO A 221 -6.00 8.14 7.68
N TRP A 222 -6.55 9.04 6.89
CA TRP A 222 -5.75 9.84 5.95
C TRP A 222 -6.22 11.28 5.92
N VAL A 223 -5.30 12.16 5.54
CA VAL A 223 -5.57 13.57 5.30
C VAL A 223 -5.31 13.85 3.84
N CYS A 224 -6.28 14.50 3.18
CA CYS A 224 -6.04 15.05 1.85
C CYS A 224 -5.79 16.56 1.92
N GLU A 225 -5.04 17.07 0.97
CA GLU A 225 -4.71 18.47 0.77
C GLU A 225 -4.93 18.84 -0.71
N ASP A 226 -5.50 20.02 -1.00
CA ASP A 226 -5.63 20.52 -2.37
C ASP A 226 -4.29 20.41 -3.12
N ASN A 227 -4.32 19.82 -4.32
CA ASN A 227 -3.12 19.70 -5.15
C ASN A 227 -3.25 20.56 -6.40
N ASP A 228 -2.43 21.60 -6.46
CA ASP A 228 -2.40 22.59 -7.51
C ASP A 228 -2.23 22.00 -8.92
N SER A 229 -1.38 20.98 -9.06
CA SER A 229 -1.13 20.34 -10.35
C SER A 229 -2.36 19.58 -10.85
N LEU A 230 -3.08 18.90 -9.94
CA LEU A 230 -4.31 18.18 -10.29
C LEU A 230 -5.48 19.14 -10.58
N LEU A 231 -5.60 20.22 -9.79
CA LEU A 231 -6.60 21.27 -10.04
C LEU A 231 -6.38 21.91 -11.41
N ARG A 232 -5.13 22.32 -11.73
CA ARG A 232 -4.79 22.89 -13.04
C ARG A 232 -5.08 21.91 -14.18
N TYR A 233 -4.71 20.64 -14.01
CA TYR A 233 -5.00 19.59 -15.00
C TYR A 233 -6.50 19.45 -15.28
N VAL A 234 -7.34 19.43 -14.24
CA VAL A 234 -8.79 19.31 -14.41
C VAL A 234 -9.40 20.56 -15.04
N HIS A 235 -8.98 21.76 -14.64
CA HIS A 235 -9.42 23.00 -15.30
C HIS A 235 -9.08 23.04 -16.78
N PHE A 236 -7.87 22.60 -17.15
CA PHE A 236 -7.43 22.55 -18.54
C PHE A 236 -8.25 21.54 -19.36
N THR A 237 -8.50 20.36 -18.81
CA THR A 237 -9.21 19.27 -19.51
C THR A 237 -10.74 19.39 -19.46
N ASN A 238 -11.28 20.21 -18.55
CA ASN A 238 -12.72 20.41 -18.35
C ASN A 238 -13.03 21.91 -18.15
N PRO A 239 -12.95 22.77 -19.19
CA PRO A 239 -13.00 24.23 -19.03
C PRO A 239 -14.26 24.79 -18.36
N ASN A 240 -15.37 24.05 -18.40
CA ASN A 240 -16.65 24.48 -17.83
C ASN A 240 -16.81 24.08 -16.35
N ILE A 241 -15.85 23.37 -15.77
CA ILE A 241 -15.96 22.90 -14.39
C ILE A 241 -15.52 23.98 -13.39
N ARG A 242 -16.29 24.11 -12.31
CA ARG A 242 -15.93 24.91 -11.15
C ARG A 242 -15.47 23.97 -10.04
N THR A 243 -14.22 24.12 -9.62
CA THR A 243 -13.59 23.37 -8.52
C THR A 243 -13.09 24.33 -7.47
#